data_AF-A0A6L6EG36-F1
#
_entry.id   AF-A0A6L6EG36-F1
#
_cell.length_a   1.000
_cell.length_b   1.000
_cell.length_c   1.000
_cell.angle_alpha   90.00
_cell.angle_beta   90.00
_cell.angle_gamma   90.00
#
_symmetry.space_group_name_H-M   'P 1'
#
loop_
_entity.id
_entity.type
_entity.pdbx_description
1 polymer ?
#
loop_
_entity_poly.entity_id
_entity_poly.type
_entity_poly.pdbx_seq_one_letter_code
_entity_poly.pdbx_strand_id
1 'polypeptide(L)'
;MSTQTSRVFIARLSGVPVFAPNGDQVGRVRDVVVTLRIGAQPRVLGLVVEVTGRRRIFVPITRVTTIDVGQVITTGVVNLRTFQQRPSETLVLGELLDRKVDLVADETQVTVLDVAIEASRTGDWLISKVYIRKSGGGIRRRGETLVVDWDFVSGFSLNEEGQGAAHLLATFDKLRPADLAGVLHELSPKRRAEVAAALDDKKLADVLEELPDDDQVEILKALESERAADILEEMDPDDAADLLSELSEEDQERLLQLMDPEEADDVRRLLAYGDYTAGGMMT
;
A
#
# COMPACT_ATOMS: atom_id res chain seq x y z
N MET A 1 1.68 -39.24 -16.75
CA MET A 1 1.46 -38.03 -17.56
C MET A 1 2.18 -36.88 -16.87
N SER A 2 3.01 -36.14 -17.61
CA SER A 2 3.73 -34.97 -17.10
C SER A 2 2.71 -33.89 -16.73
N THR A 3 2.44 -33.70 -15.44
CA THR A 3 1.68 -32.53 -14.95
C THR A 3 2.57 -31.32 -15.16
N GLN A 4 2.40 -30.65 -16.29
CA GLN A 4 3.05 -29.39 -16.59
C GLN A 4 2.50 -28.37 -15.59
N THR A 5 3.23 -28.12 -14.50
CA THR A 5 2.86 -27.10 -13.53
C THR A 5 2.83 -25.76 -14.24
N SER A 6 1.65 -25.15 -14.34
CA SER A 6 1.48 -23.87 -15.03
C SER A 6 2.16 -22.77 -14.21
N ARG A 7 3.36 -22.37 -14.65
CA ARG A 7 4.04 -21.18 -14.14
C ARG A 7 3.35 -19.95 -14.70
N VAL A 8 2.97 -19.03 -13.82
CA VAL A 8 2.36 -17.76 -14.20
C VAL A 8 3.11 -16.61 -13.57
N PHE A 9 3.54 -15.66 -14.40
CA PHE A 9 4.14 -14.41 -13.96
C PHE A 9 3.04 -13.42 -13.53
N ILE A 10 3.18 -12.85 -12.34
CA ILE A 10 2.10 -12.10 -11.69
C ILE A 10 1.79 -10.79 -12.43
N ALA A 11 2.78 -10.12 -13.03
CA ALA A 11 2.49 -8.93 -13.84
C ALA A 11 1.50 -9.21 -14.99
N ARG A 12 1.43 -10.45 -15.49
CA ARG A 12 0.46 -10.86 -16.52
C ARG A 12 -0.95 -11.04 -16.00
N LEU A 13 -1.13 -11.13 -14.67
CA LEU A 13 -2.44 -11.24 -14.06
C LEU A 13 -3.12 -9.88 -13.88
N SER A 14 -2.37 -8.79 -13.84
CA SER A 14 -2.95 -7.45 -13.72
C SER A 14 -3.98 -7.18 -14.83
N GLY A 15 -5.20 -6.82 -14.45
CA GLY A 15 -6.31 -6.54 -15.36
C GLY A 15 -6.99 -7.76 -15.98
N VAL A 16 -6.49 -8.98 -15.73
CA VAL A 16 -7.05 -10.22 -16.27
C VAL A 16 -8.48 -10.40 -15.75
N PRO A 17 -9.46 -10.67 -16.63
CA PRO A 17 -10.84 -10.89 -16.21
C PRO A 17 -10.97 -12.17 -15.37
N VAL A 18 -11.79 -12.07 -14.34
CA VAL A 18 -12.15 -13.18 -13.45
C VAL A 18 -13.58 -13.60 -13.76
N PHE A 19 -13.79 -14.88 -14.02
CA PHE A 19 -15.08 -15.46 -14.34
C PHE A 19 -15.56 -16.45 -13.28
N ALA A 20 -16.87 -16.51 -13.11
CA ALA A 20 -17.55 -17.57 -12.38
C ALA A 20 -17.76 -18.80 -13.30
N PRO A 21 -18.05 -19.99 -12.74
CA PRO A 21 -18.22 -21.21 -13.54
C PRO A 21 -19.35 -21.16 -14.58
N ASN A 22 -20.33 -20.28 -14.37
CA ASN A 22 -21.45 -20.07 -15.29
C ASN A 22 -21.10 -19.14 -16.46
N GLY A 23 -19.87 -18.60 -16.50
CA GLY A 23 -19.39 -17.69 -17.55
C GLY A 23 -19.57 -16.20 -17.24
N ASP A 24 -20.20 -15.85 -16.11
CA ASP A 24 -20.36 -14.44 -15.73
C ASP A 24 -19.03 -13.84 -15.30
N GLN A 25 -18.75 -12.62 -15.76
CA GLN A 25 -17.56 -11.89 -15.32
C GLN A 25 -17.78 -11.35 -13.90
N VAL A 26 -16.96 -11.81 -12.97
CA VAL A 26 -16.94 -11.33 -11.58
C VAL A 26 -16.25 -9.98 -11.49
N GLY A 27 -15.11 -9.82 -12.18
CA GLY A 27 -14.29 -8.62 -12.08
C GLY A 27 -12.98 -8.73 -12.86
N ARG A 28 -11.95 -8.01 -12.40
CA ARG A 28 -10.59 -8.06 -12.94
C ARG A 28 -9.58 -8.17 -11.81
N VAL A 29 -8.54 -8.97 -11.99
CA VAL A 29 -7.45 -9.07 -11.01
C VAL A 29 -6.73 -7.73 -10.92
N ARG A 30 -6.51 -7.26 -9.71
CA ARG A 30 -5.70 -6.07 -9.40
C ARG A 30 -4.40 -6.41 -8.74
N ASP A 31 -4.38 -7.44 -7.90
CA ASP A 31 -3.17 -7.89 -7.22
C ASP A 31 -3.27 -9.35 -6.80
N VAL A 32 -2.14 -9.91 -6.35
CA VAL A 32 -2.02 -11.22 -5.73
C VAL A 32 -1.56 -11.03 -4.30
N VAL A 33 -2.24 -11.69 -3.37
CA VAL A 33 -1.91 -11.61 -1.94
C VAL A 33 -1.06 -12.82 -1.58
N VAL A 34 0.09 -12.58 -0.96
CA VAL A 34 0.99 -13.62 -0.45
C VAL A 34 1.27 -13.44 1.03
N THR A 35 1.79 -14.49 1.68
CA THR A 35 2.43 -14.37 2.99
C THR A 35 3.92 -14.64 2.85
N LEU A 36 4.74 -13.71 3.34
CA LEU A 36 6.19 -13.84 3.41
C LEU A 36 6.58 -14.40 4.78
N ARG A 37 7.41 -15.44 4.80
CA ARG A 37 7.97 -16.00 6.04
C ARG A 37 9.47 -16.16 5.86
N ILE A 38 10.22 -15.84 6.91
CA ILE A 38 11.67 -15.98 6.90
C ILE A 38 12.03 -17.44 6.65
N GLY A 39 12.91 -17.69 5.67
CA GLY A 39 13.40 -19.04 5.35
C GLY A 39 12.36 -19.96 4.71
N ALA A 40 11.23 -19.44 4.21
CA ALA A 40 10.23 -20.23 3.51
C ALA A 40 9.75 -19.53 2.22
N GLN A 41 9.38 -20.35 1.23
CA GLN A 41 8.80 -19.85 -0.01
C GLN A 41 7.43 -19.20 0.25
N PRO A 42 7.14 -18.02 -0.33
CA PRO A 42 5.88 -17.32 -0.13
C PRO A 42 4.70 -18.14 -0.61
N ARG A 43 3.66 -18.20 0.21
CA ARG A 43 2.39 -18.84 -0.16
C ARG A 43 1.43 -17.79 -0.70
N VAL A 44 0.82 -18.08 -1.84
CA VAL A 44 -0.30 -17.31 -2.37
C VAL A 44 -1.54 -17.60 -1.54
N LEU A 45 -2.17 -16.56 -1.04
CA LEU A 45 -3.40 -16.64 -0.26
C LEU A 45 -4.63 -16.42 -1.14
N GLY A 46 -4.51 -15.57 -2.15
CA GLY A 46 -5.61 -15.26 -3.05
C GLY A 46 -5.30 -14.10 -3.99
N LEU A 47 -6.35 -13.62 -4.64
CA LEU A 47 -6.33 -12.52 -5.60
C LEU A 47 -7.14 -11.35 -5.04
N VAL A 48 -6.63 -10.14 -5.22
CA VAL A 48 -7.44 -8.93 -5.11
C VAL A 48 -8.13 -8.73 -6.44
N VAL A 49 -9.46 -8.69 -6.43
CA VAL A 49 -10.28 -8.56 -7.64
C VAL A 49 -11.07 -7.27 -7.53
N GLU A 50 -10.99 -6.41 -8.54
CA GLU A 50 -11.87 -5.26 -8.68
C GLU A 50 -13.16 -5.68 -9.37
N VAL A 51 -14.27 -5.42 -8.72
CA VAL A 51 -15.62 -5.64 -9.25
C VAL A 51 -16.24 -4.30 -9.67
N THR A 52 -17.45 -4.36 -10.22
CA THR A 52 -18.21 -3.16 -10.60
C THR A 52 -18.29 -2.15 -9.45
N GLY A 53 -18.15 -0.85 -9.78
CA GLY A 53 -18.09 0.22 -8.78
C GLY A 53 -16.72 0.42 -8.14
N ARG A 54 -15.63 -0.05 -8.79
CA ARG A 54 -14.23 0.06 -8.34
C ARG A 54 -13.94 -0.57 -6.98
N ARG A 55 -14.86 -1.40 -6.47
CA ARG A 55 -14.69 -2.08 -5.19
C ARG A 55 -13.68 -3.21 -5.34
N ARG A 56 -12.67 -3.24 -4.48
CA ARG A 56 -11.71 -4.34 -4.41
C ARG A 56 -12.20 -5.38 -3.41
N ILE A 57 -12.18 -6.65 -3.79
CA ILE A 57 -12.60 -7.79 -2.96
C ILE A 57 -11.50 -8.85 -2.95
N PHE A 58 -11.53 -9.72 -1.94
CA PHE A 58 -10.59 -10.83 -1.85
C PHE A 58 -11.20 -12.12 -2.36
N VAL A 59 -10.52 -12.76 -3.31
CA VAL A 59 -10.85 -14.11 -3.80
C VAL A 59 -9.78 -15.08 -3.30
N PRO A 60 -10.10 -15.98 -2.35
CA PRO A 60 -9.14 -16.97 -1.85
C PRO A 60 -8.59 -17.83 -2.98
N ILE A 61 -7.31 -18.17 -2.92
CA ILE A 61 -6.66 -18.99 -3.97
C ILE A 61 -7.31 -20.37 -4.08
N THR A 62 -7.86 -20.89 -2.98
CA THR A 62 -8.61 -22.15 -2.92
C THR A 62 -9.91 -22.11 -3.72
N ARG A 63 -10.39 -20.91 -4.07
CA ARG A 63 -11.55 -20.72 -4.96
C ARG A 63 -11.14 -20.60 -6.41
N VAL A 64 -9.87 -20.43 -6.74
CA VAL A 64 -9.38 -20.31 -8.12
C VAL A 64 -9.10 -21.71 -8.67
N THR A 65 -9.80 -22.10 -9.74
CA THR A 65 -9.60 -23.40 -10.37
C THR A 65 -8.56 -23.36 -11.47
N THR A 66 -8.49 -22.23 -12.16
CA THR A 66 -7.66 -22.09 -13.37
C THR A 66 -7.13 -20.68 -13.45
N ILE A 67 -5.84 -20.57 -13.72
CA ILE A 67 -5.15 -19.34 -14.05
C ILE A 67 -4.51 -19.58 -15.41
N ASP A 68 -5.06 -18.98 -16.45
CA ASP A 68 -4.57 -19.10 -17.83
C ASP A 68 -4.25 -17.72 -18.42
N VAL A 69 -3.61 -17.71 -19.59
CA VAL A 69 -3.24 -16.49 -20.30
C VAL A 69 -4.51 -15.73 -20.72
N GLY A 70 -4.88 -14.75 -19.91
CA GLY A 70 -6.00 -13.85 -20.20
C GLY A 70 -7.32 -14.18 -19.49
N GLN A 71 -7.38 -15.22 -18.66
CA GLN A 71 -8.56 -15.45 -17.80
C GLN A 71 -8.22 -16.17 -16.49
N VAL A 72 -8.97 -15.83 -15.45
CA VAL A 72 -9.00 -16.56 -14.18
C VAL A 72 -10.40 -17.11 -13.97
N ILE A 73 -10.51 -18.39 -13.63
CA ILE A 73 -11.78 -19.05 -13.33
C ILE A 73 -11.86 -19.35 -11.84
N THR A 74 -12.98 -18.97 -11.23
CA THR A 74 -13.28 -19.19 -9.81
C THR A 74 -14.36 -20.23 -9.62
N THR A 75 -14.52 -20.72 -8.39
CA THR A 75 -15.61 -21.62 -7.99
C THR A 75 -16.75 -20.85 -7.34
N GLY A 76 -17.98 -21.22 -7.69
CA GLY A 76 -19.18 -20.87 -6.91
C GLY A 76 -19.41 -19.37 -6.70
N VAL A 77 -19.82 -19.02 -5.47
CA VAL A 77 -20.21 -17.67 -5.08
C VAL A 77 -19.02 -16.92 -4.48
N VAL A 78 -18.78 -15.70 -4.95
CA VAL A 78 -17.69 -14.82 -4.47
C VAL A 78 -18.23 -13.87 -3.41
N ASN A 79 -17.50 -13.72 -2.30
CA ASN A 79 -17.85 -12.77 -1.26
C ASN A 79 -17.49 -11.34 -1.71
N LEU A 80 -18.48 -10.43 -1.67
CA LEU A 80 -18.31 -9.04 -2.10
C LEU A 80 -17.78 -8.11 -1.00
N ARG A 81 -17.35 -8.62 0.16
CA ARG A 81 -16.75 -7.80 1.22
C ARG A 81 -15.51 -7.09 0.68
N THR A 82 -15.40 -5.80 0.98
CA THR A 82 -14.25 -4.99 0.62
C THR A 82 -12.98 -5.63 1.17
N PHE A 83 -11.97 -5.74 0.31
CA PHE A 83 -10.66 -6.23 0.70
C PHE A 83 -10.02 -5.25 1.67
N GLN A 84 -9.51 -5.79 2.78
CA GLN A 84 -8.64 -5.11 3.71
C GLN A 84 -7.43 -6.02 3.90
N GLN A 85 -6.25 -5.47 3.64
CA GLN A 85 -4.99 -6.19 3.77
C GLN A 85 -4.69 -6.44 5.25
N ARG A 86 -4.28 -7.66 5.58
CA ARG A 86 -3.83 -8.00 6.95
C ARG A 86 -2.33 -7.73 7.11
N PRO A 87 -1.83 -7.52 8.34
CA PRO A 87 -0.41 -7.24 8.58
C PRO A 87 0.57 -8.32 8.10
N SER A 88 0.14 -9.58 8.02
CA SER A 88 0.95 -10.72 7.56
C SER A 88 0.83 -11.00 6.05
N GLU A 89 0.07 -10.17 5.35
CA GLU A 89 -0.20 -10.26 3.92
C GLU A 89 0.63 -9.20 3.18
N THR A 90 1.12 -9.56 2.00
CA THR A 90 1.85 -8.67 1.10
C THR A 90 1.19 -8.70 -0.26
N LEU A 91 0.96 -7.53 -0.84
CA LEU A 91 0.51 -7.37 -2.21
C LEU A 91 1.70 -7.47 -3.16
N VAL A 92 1.64 -8.40 -4.11
CA VAL A 92 2.79 -8.66 -4.97
C VAL A 92 3.06 -7.50 -5.92
N LEU A 93 2.04 -7.02 -6.63
CA LEU A 93 2.19 -5.93 -7.59
C LEU A 93 2.45 -4.61 -6.87
N GLY A 94 1.76 -4.37 -5.76
CA GLY A 94 1.93 -3.15 -4.96
C GLY A 94 3.24 -3.06 -4.16
N GLU A 95 3.82 -4.18 -3.71
CA GLU A 95 4.90 -4.14 -2.71
C GLU A 95 6.14 -4.98 -3.05
N LEU A 96 6.07 -5.96 -3.96
CA LEU A 96 7.24 -6.77 -4.32
C LEU A 96 7.93 -6.32 -5.60
N LEU A 97 7.19 -5.72 -6.54
CA LEU A 97 7.77 -5.22 -7.77
C LEU A 97 8.62 -3.97 -7.53
N ASP A 98 9.62 -3.76 -8.37
CA ASP A 98 10.64 -2.70 -8.29
C ASP A 98 11.45 -2.65 -6.98
N ARG A 99 11.23 -3.60 -6.07
CA ARG A 99 12.02 -3.77 -4.86
C ARG A 99 13.47 -4.09 -5.21
N LYS A 100 14.39 -3.48 -4.49
CA LYS A 100 15.80 -3.84 -4.52
C LYS A 100 16.04 -5.01 -3.58
N VAL A 101 16.66 -6.06 -4.09
CA VAL A 101 16.96 -7.31 -3.38
C VAL A 101 18.38 -7.70 -3.71
N ASP A 102 18.98 -8.56 -2.90
CA ASP A 102 20.36 -8.99 -3.10
C ASP A 102 20.40 -10.42 -3.62
N LEU A 103 21.28 -10.68 -4.58
CA LEU A 103 21.58 -12.03 -5.00
C LEU A 103 22.38 -12.74 -3.90
N VAL A 104 21.92 -13.93 -3.48
CA VAL A 104 22.58 -14.70 -2.41
C VAL A 104 23.99 -15.15 -2.80
N ALA A 105 24.27 -15.29 -4.10
CA ALA A 105 25.55 -15.80 -4.58
C ALA A 105 26.72 -14.82 -4.43
N ASP A 106 26.46 -13.52 -4.61
CA ASP A 106 27.50 -12.49 -4.70
C ASP A 106 27.11 -11.15 -4.06
N GLU A 107 25.98 -11.11 -3.34
CA GLU A 107 25.42 -9.91 -2.68
C GLU A 107 25.19 -8.74 -3.64
N THR A 108 25.08 -9.00 -4.95
CA THR A 108 24.79 -7.95 -5.93
C THR A 108 23.35 -7.49 -5.77
N GLN A 109 23.17 -6.18 -5.58
CA GLN A 109 21.85 -5.56 -5.59
C GLN A 109 21.22 -5.59 -6.99
N VAL A 110 20.00 -6.13 -7.06
CA VAL A 110 19.18 -6.26 -8.26
C VAL A 110 17.78 -5.74 -8.01
N THR A 111 17.07 -5.37 -9.08
CA THR A 111 15.67 -4.91 -9.00
C THR A 111 14.73 -6.03 -9.42
N VAL A 112 13.69 -6.27 -8.63
CA VAL A 112 12.60 -7.19 -8.96
C VAL A 112 11.71 -6.58 -10.04
N LEU A 113 11.54 -7.27 -11.15
CA LEU A 113 10.64 -6.86 -12.24
C LEU A 113 9.31 -7.61 -12.20
N ASP A 114 9.34 -8.88 -11.79
CA ASP A 114 8.17 -9.73 -11.69
C ASP A 114 8.47 -10.93 -10.80
N VAL A 115 7.44 -11.64 -10.36
CA VAL A 115 7.55 -12.91 -9.67
C VAL A 115 6.62 -13.94 -10.31
N ALA A 116 7.03 -15.20 -10.30
CA ALA A 116 6.24 -16.28 -10.87
C ALA A 116 5.65 -17.15 -9.76
N ILE A 117 4.36 -17.45 -9.90
CA ILE A 117 3.65 -18.41 -9.07
C ILE A 117 3.50 -19.74 -9.77
N GLU A 118 3.56 -20.81 -8.99
CA GLU A 118 3.37 -22.19 -9.44
C GLU A 118 2.52 -22.96 -8.44
N ALA A 119 1.62 -23.79 -8.97
CA ALA A 119 0.85 -24.73 -8.17
C ALA A 119 1.75 -25.90 -7.73
N SER A 120 1.84 -26.13 -6.43
CA SER A 120 2.50 -27.31 -5.88
C SER A 120 1.65 -28.57 -6.13
N ARG A 121 2.26 -29.73 -5.93
CA ARG A 121 1.55 -31.03 -5.96
C ARG A 121 0.50 -31.17 -4.85
N THR A 122 0.60 -30.39 -3.77
CA THR A 122 -0.36 -30.38 -2.66
C THR A 122 -1.53 -29.43 -2.90
N GLY A 123 -1.52 -28.68 -4.01
CA GLY A 123 -2.56 -27.70 -4.36
C GLY A 123 -2.31 -26.29 -3.80
N ASP A 124 -1.22 -26.10 -3.04
CA ASP A 124 -0.78 -24.77 -2.61
C ASP A 124 -0.17 -24.01 -3.79
N TRP A 125 -0.40 -22.71 -3.90
CA TRP A 125 0.31 -21.88 -4.86
C TRP A 125 1.46 -21.15 -4.16
N LEU A 126 2.65 -21.22 -4.76
CA LEU A 126 3.88 -20.67 -4.18
C LEU A 126 4.53 -19.72 -5.18
N ILE A 127 5.19 -18.67 -4.68
CA ILE A 127 6.16 -17.95 -5.51
C ILE A 127 7.39 -18.84 -5.66
N SER A 128 7.72 -19.22 -6.90
CA SER A 128 8.85 -20.11 -7.21
C SER A 128 10.05 -19.38 -7.78
N LYS A 129 9.82 -18.31 -8.55
CA LYS A 129 10.86 -17.59 -9.27
C LYS A 129 10.67 -16.08 -9.22
N VAL A 130 11.78 -15.38 -9.40
CA VAL A 130 11.84 -13.92 -9.45
C VAL A 130 12.49 -13.51 -10.76
N TYR A 131 11.83 -12.66 -11.53
CA TYR A 131 12.41 -12.00 -12.69
C TYR A 131 13.09 -10.72 -12.21
N ILE A 132 14.39 -10.61 -12.43
CA ILE A 132 15.21 -9.54 -11.90
C ILE A 132 15.99 -8.82 -13.00
N ARG A 133 16.46 -7.62 -12.66
CA ARG A 133 17.36 -6.80 -13.46
C ARG A 133 18.57 -6.42 -12.65
N LYS A 134 19.76 -6.78 -13.13
CA LYS A 134 21.03 -6.27 -12.59
C LYS A 134 21.17 -4.79 -12.94
N SER A 135 21.74 -4.01 -12.03
CA SER A 135 22.06 -2.62 -12.29
C SER A 135 23.12 -2.53 -13.40
N GLY A 136 22.79 -1.84 -14.49
CA GLY A 136 23.72 -1.64 -15.61
C GLY A 136 24.66 -0.48 -15.31
N GLY A 137 25.97 -0.70 -15.38
CA GLY A 137 26.95 0.39 -15.27
C GLY A 137 26.79 1.42 -16.40
N GLY A 138 26.47 2.67 -16.04
CA GLY A 138 26.48 3.84 -16.91
C GLY A 138 25.15 4.20 -17.61
N ILE A 139 25.04 5.47 -18.04
CA ILE A 139 23.84 6.17 -18.56
C ILE A 139 23.18 5.51 -19.81
N ARG A 140 23.78 4.48 -20.42
CA ARG A 140 23.30 3.87 -21.68
C ARG A 140 23.20 2.34 -21.71
N ARG A 141 23.51 1.61 -20.64
CA ARG A 141 23.38 0.15 -20.64
C ARG A 141 22.12 -0.28 -19.90
N ARG A 142 21.10 -0.70 -20.67
CA ARG A 142 19.93 -1.42 -20.13
C ARG A 142 20.48 -2.67 -19.43
N GLY A 143 20.32 -2.74 -18.11
CA GLY A 143 20.89 -3.79 -17.27
C GLY A 143 20.46 -5.19 -17.70
N GLU A 144 21.32 -6.19 -17.47
CA GLU A 144 21.03 -7.60 -17.76
C GLU A 144 19.81 -8.08 -16.97
N THR A 145 18.87 -8.75 -17.64
CA THR A 145 17.69 -9.33 -17.00
C THR A 145 17.77 -10.84 -16.98
N LEU A 146 17.41 -11.46 -15.86
CA LEU A 146 17.43 -12.91 -15.69
C LEU A 146 16.29 -13.36 -14.78
N VAL A 147 15.94 -14.64 -14.86
CA VAL A 147 14.97 -15.26 -13.95
C VAL A 147 15.75 -16.18 -13.01
N VAL A 148 15.58 -15.98 -11.71
CA VAL A 148 16.22 -16.79 -10.65
C VAL A 148 15.17 -17.51 -9.81
N ASP A 149 15.57 -18.57 -9.12
CA ASP A 149 14.73 -19.19 -8.08
C ASP A 149 14.57 -18.23 -6.90
N TRP A 150 13.42 -18.30 -6.21
CA TRP A 150 13.14 -17.48 -5.04
C TRP A 150 14.26 -17.56 -3.98
N ASP A 151 14.83 -18.74 -3.78
CA ASP A 151 15.85 -18.98 -2.75
C ASP A 151 17.23 -18.38 -3.09
N PHE A 152 17.41 -17.82 -4.31
CA PHE A 152 18.64 -17.14 -4.71
C PHE A 152 18.61 -15.63 -4.54
N VAL A 153 17.52 -15.09 -3.98
CA VAL A 153 17.36 -13.67 -3.68
C VAL A 153 16.94 -13.47 -2.23
N SER A 154 17.57 -12.52 -1.55
CA SER A 154 17.29 -12.14 -0.17
C SER A 154 16.88 -10.66 -0.08
N GLY A 155 16.45 -10.20 1.10
CA GLY A 155 15.99 -8.81 1.27
C GLY A 155 14.48 -8.59 1.05
N PHE A 156 13.71 -9.67 0.87
CA PHE A 156 12.24 -9.63 0.95
C PHE A 156 11.73 -9.61 2.40
N SER A 157 12.53 -10.16 3.31
CA SER A 157 12.23 -10.22 4.74
C SER A 157 12.74 -8.96 5.42
N LEU A 158 11.79 -8.27 6.03
CA LEU A 158 11.88 -7.11 6.95
C LEU A 158 11.30 -5.84 6.36
N ASN A 159 10.46 -5.25 7.21
CA ASN A 159 10.15 -3.83 7.26
C ASN A 159 11.47 -3.06 7.09
N GLU A 160 11.69 -2.46 5.94
CA GLU A 160 12.57 -1.31 5.88
C GLU A 160 11.66 -0.10 5.92
N GLU A 161 11.29 0.26 7.15
CA GLU A 161 11.05 1.66 7.51
C GLU A 161 12.13 2.49 6.80
N GLY A 162 11.75 3.25 5.76
CA GLY A 162 12.61 4.27 5.16
C GLY A 162 13.04 4.07 3.69
N GLN A 163 13.32 2.86 3.18
CA GLN A 163 13.92 2.77 1.82
C GLN A 163 12.91 2.90 0.67
N GLY A 164 11.68 2.44 0.86
CA GLY A 164 10.63 2.62 -0.12
C GLY A 164 10.15 4.07 -0.21
N ALA A 165 10.15 4.79 0.92
CA ALA A 165 9.76 6.18 0.97
C ALA A 165 10.81 7.07 0.29
N ALA A 166 12.11 6.88 0.51
CA ALA A 166 13.15 7.75 -0.04
C ALA A 166 13.13 7.90 -1.59
N HIS A 167 12.84 6.84 -2.34
CA HIS A 167 12.71 6.91 -3.81
C HIS A 167 11.38 7.55 -4.26
N LEU A 168 10.32 7.33 -3.50
CA LEU A 168 9.03 7.99 -3.70
C LEU A 168 9.14 9.49 -3.39
N LEU A 169 9.76 9.86 -2.27
CA LEU A 169 10.08 11.23 -1.87
C LEU A 169 10.88 11.97 -2.94
N ALA A 170 11.93 11.37 -3.51
CA ALA A 170 12.69 12.01 -4.60
C ALA A 170 11.85 12.29 -5.87
N THR A 171 10.76 11.53 -6.08
CA THR A 171 9.80 11.72 -7.17
C THR A 171 8.71 12.73 -6.78
N PHE A 172 8.30 12.71 -5.51
CA PHE A 172 7.24 13.52 -4.93
C PHE A 172 7.70 14.91 -4.50
N ASP A 173 9.00 15.13 -4.36
CA ASP A 173 9.54 16.41 -3.92
C ASP A 173 9.14 17.56 -4.88
N LYS A 174 8.90 17.22 -6.14
CA LYS A 174 8.50 18.15 -7.20
C LYS A 174 6.98 18.24 -7.44
N LEU A 175 6.18 17.43 -6.74
CA LEU A 175 4.73 17.47 -6.85
C LEU A 175 4.17 18.61 -5.99
N ARG A 176 3.05 19.18 -6.44
CA ARG A 176 2.28 20.13 -5.61
C ARG A 176 1.55 19.35 -4.52
N PRO A 177 1.24 19.97 -3.36
CA PRO A 177 0.57 19.30 -2.24
C PRO A 177 -0.70 18.54 -2.65
N ALA A 178 -1.61 19.18 -3.39
CA ALA A 178 -2.82 18.52 -3.92
C ALA A 178 -2.55 17.28 -4.81
N ASP A 179 -1.50 17.32 -5.63
CA ASP A 179 -1.14 16.18 -6.49
C ASP A 179 -0.57 15.02 -5.63
N LEU A 180 0.19 15.34 -4.58
CA LEU A 180 0.73 14.37 -3.62
C LEU A 180 -0.36 13.78 -2.71
N ALA A 181 -1.30 14.61 -2.23
CA ALA A 181 -2.49 14.17 -1.50
C ALA A 181 -3.30 13.16 -2.33
N GLY A 182 -3.52 13.42 -3.62
CA GLY A 182 -4.18 12.47 -4.52
C GLY A 182 -3.46 11.12 -4.61
N VAL A 183 -2.12 11.13 -4.65
CA VAL A 183 -1.32 9.88 -4.63
C VAL A 183 -1.43 9.18 -3.27
N LEU A 184 -1.29 9.91 -2.16
CA LEU A 184 -1.39 9.38 -0.81
C LEU A 184 -2.75 8.75 -0.52
N HIS A 185 -3.82 9.34 -1.04
CA HIS A 185 -5.18 8.82 -0.93
C HIS A 185 -5.30 7.42 -1.55
N GLU A 186 -4.62 7.16 -2.67
CA GLU A 186 -4.64 5.86 -3.37
C GLU A 186 -3.78 4.78 -2.69
N LEU A 187 -2.89 5.16 -1.76
CA LEU A 187 -2.03 4.23 -1.03
C LEU A 187 -2.79 3.46 0.05
N SER A 188 -2.23 2.32 0.46
CA SER A 188 -2.72 1.63 1.65
C SER A 188 -2.39 2.43 2.92
N PRO A 189 -3.19 2.31 4.00
CA PRO A 189 -2.96 3.02 5.26
C PRO A 189 -1.52 2.97 5.77
N LYS A 190 -0.96 1.76 5.80
CA LYS A 190 0.43 1.54 6.21
C LYS A 190 1.41 2.33 5.33
N ARG A 191 1.23 2.29 4.02
CA ARG A 191 2.15 2.94 3.08
C ARG A 191 2.00 4.45 3.10
N ARG A 192 0.78 4.95 3.28
CA ARG A 192 0.49 6.36 3.48
C ARG A 192 1.19 6.88 4.73
N ALA A 193 1.06 6.19 5.86
CA ALA A 193 1.77 6.52 7.10
C ALA A 193 3.30 6.50 6.92
N GLU A 194 3.86 5.51 6.23
CA GLU A 194 5.29 5.44 5.93
C GLU A 194 5.78 6.64 5.08
N VAL A 195 4.99 7.08 4.10
CA VAL A 195 5.36 8.23 3.25
C VAL A 195 5.17 9.53 4.02
N ALA A 196 4.08 9.69 4.75
CA ALA A 196 3.83 10.85 5.62
C ALA A 196 4.96 11.02 6.64
N ALA A 197 5.33 9.95 7.34
CA ALA A 197 6.44 9.97 8.30
C ALA A 197 7.79 10.34 7.68
N ALA A 198 7.94 10.26 6.36
CA ALA A 198 9.18 10.59 5.67
C ALA A 198 9.19 12.00 5.05
N LEU A 199 8.04 12.67 4.97
CA LEU A 199 7.94 14.08 4.58
C LEU A 199 8.45 14.98 5.72
N ASP A 200 8.94 16.18 5.40
CA ASP A 200 9.15 17.23 6.39
C ASP A 200 7.80 17.80 6.85
N ASP A 201 7.78 18.40 8.04
CA ASP A 201 6.52 18.73 8.73
C ASP A 201 5.70 19.78 7.98
N LYS A 202 6.35 20.82 7.46
CA LYS A 202 5.71 21.83 6.59
C LYS A 202 5.07 21.21 5.36
N LYS A 203 5.80 20.36 4.64
CA LYS A 203 5.26 19.71 3.44
C LYS A 203 4.14 18.73 3.76
N LEU A 204 4.20 18.07 4.91
CA LEU A 204 3.15 17.19 5.37
C LEU A 204 1.89 17.96 5.76
N ALA A 205 2.02 19.11 6.43
CA ALA A 205 0.92 20.04 6.71
C ALA A 205 0.17 20.44 5.44
N ASP A 206 0.88 21.01 4.45
CA ASP A 206 0.31 21.41 3.15
C ASP A 206 -0.43 20.25 2.45
N VAL A 207 0.03 19.01 2.65
CA VAL A 207 -0.55 17.81 2.02
C VAL A 207 -1.76 17.29 2.79
N LEU A 208 -1.76 17.43 4.12
CA LEU A 208 -2.89 17.05 4.96
C LEU A 208 -4.10 17.92 4.68
N GLU A 209 -3.92 19.22 4.50
CA GLU A 209 -4.99 20.17 4.13
C GLU A 209 -5.74 19.76 2.85
N GLU A 210 -5.05 19.06 1.94
CA GLU A 210 -5.60 18.62 0.66
C GLU A 210 -6.16 17.17 0.69
N LEU A 211 -5.98 16.44 1.80
CA LEU A 211 -6.45 15.07 1.96
C LEU A 211 -7.89 15.03 2.47
N PRO A 212 -8.67 13.97 2.18
CA PRO A 212 -9.96 13.75 2.84
C PRO A 212 -9.81 13.53 4.35
N ASP A 213 -10.77 13.99 5.14
CA ASP A 213 -10.75 14.01 6.62
C ASP A 213 -10.38 12.64 7.23
N ASP A 214 -10.97 11.56 6.73
CA ASP A 214 -10.66 10.17 7.16
C ASP A 214 -9.16 9.84 7.07
N ASP A 215 -8.51 10.30 6.00
CA ASP A 215 -7.09 10.04 5.75
C ASP A 215 -6.20 10.95 6.61
N GLN A 216 -6.60 12.19 6.84
CA GLN A 216 -5.89 13.13 7.72
C GLN A 216 -5.82 12.57 9.13
N VAL A 217 -6.97 12.16 9.69
CA VAL A 217 -7.08 11.57 11.03
C VAL A 217 -6.25 10.28 11.14
N GLU A 218 -6.28 9.44 10.10
CA GLU A 218 -5.51 8.20 10.07
C GLU A 218 -3.99 8.47 10.12
N ILE A 219 -3.51 9.44 9.33
CA ILE A 219 -2.09 9.84 9.34
C ILE A 219 -1.73 10.44 10.69
N LEU A 220 -2.50 11.40 11.20
CA LEU A 220 -2.19 12.12 12.43
C LEU A 220 -2.11 11.15 13.63
N LYS A 221 -3.00 10.16 13.70
CA LYS A 221 -2.98 9.10 14.74
C LYS A 221 -1.82 8.13 14.62
N ALA A 222 -1.21 8.01 13.44
CA ALA A 222 -0.05 7.15 13.22
C ALA A 222 1.28 7.83 13.58
N LEU A 223 1.28 9.14 13.80
CA LEU A 223 2.46 9.92 14.15
C LEU A 223 2.72 9.93 15.66
N GLU A 224 3.96 10.19 16.03
CA GLU A 224 4.30 10.51 17.42
C GLU A 224 3.66 11.84 17.81
N SER A 225 3.22 11.95 19.06
CA SER A 225 2.33 13.05 19.48
C SER A 225 2.98 14.44 19.45
N GLU A 226 4.28 14.54 19.72
CA GLU A 226 5.02 15.80 19.58
C GLU A 226 5.02 16.23 18.12
N ARG A 227 5.40 15.31 17.21
CA ARG A 227 5.40 15.60 15.78
C ARG A 227 4.01 15.94 15.22
N ALA A 228 2.97 15.26 15.70
CA ALA A 228 1.60 15.59 15.30
C ALA A 228 1.22 17.02 15.71
N ALA A 229 1.67 17.49 16.87
CA ALA A 229 1.51 18.88 17.29
C ALA A 229 2.31 19.84 16.39
N ASP A 230 3.59 19.54 16.13
CA ASP A 230 4.43 20.35 15.24
C ASP A 230 3.81 20.51 13.83
N ILE A 231 3.16 19.46 13.32
CA ILE A 231 2.48 19.52 12.02
C ILE A 231 1.22 20.38 12.08
N LEU A 232 0.44 20.26 13.16
CA LEU A 232 -0.76 21.10 13.35
C LEU A 232 -0.41 22.58 13.47
N GLU A 233 0.78 22.92 13.99
CA GLU A 233 1.30 24.29 14.02
C GLU A 233 1.69 24.84 12.64
N GLU A 234 2.11 23.96 11.73
CA GLU A 234 2.47 24.36 10.36
C GLU A 234 1.27 24.44 9.41
N MET A 235 0.09 23.96 9.83
CA MET A 235 -1.17 24.02 9.07
C MET A 235 -1.86 25.38 9.19
N ASP A 236 -2.71 25.71 8.22
CA ASP A 236 -3.63 26.84 8.36
C ASP A 236 -4.58 26.62 9.58
N PRO A 237 -4.79 27.62 10.47
CA PRO A 237 -5.47 27.40 11.75
C PRO A 237 -6.91 26.86 11.66
N ASP A 238 -7.61 27.15 10.56
CA ASP A 238 -8.95 26.62 10.28
C ASP A 238 -8.91 25.14 9.88
N ASP A 239 -7.97 24.73 9.02
CA ASP A 239 -7.79 23.31 8.67
C ASP A 239 -7.32 22.49 9.88
N ALA A 240 -6.43 23.04 10.71
CA ALA A 240 -6.01 22.42 11.97
C ALA A 240 -7.19 22.25 12.94
N ALA A 241 -8.07 23.25 13.05
CA ALA A 241 -9.26 23.18 13.88
C ALA A 241 -10.25 22.13 13.37
N ASP A 242 -10.49 22.07 12.06
CA ASP A 242 -11.37 21.08 11.45
C ASP A 242 -10.83 19.66 11.68
N LEU A 243 -9.54 19.42 11.45
CA LEU A 243 -8.90 18.13 11.72
C LEU A 243 -8.98 17.71 13.19
N LEU A 244 -8.73 18.63 14.12
CA LEU A 244 -8.84 18.36 15.55
C LEU A 244 -10.27 18.03 15.98
N SER A 245 -11.29 18.58 15.32
CA SER A 245 -12.70 18.33 15.64
C SER A 245 -13.15 16.90 15.33
N GLU A 246 -12.43 16.20 14.45
CA GLU A 246 -12.67 14.78 14.12
C GLU A 246 -12.00 13.80 15.12
N LEU A 247 -11.24 14.33 16.08
CA LEU A 247 -10.59 13.55 17.14
C LEU A 247 -11.47 13.43 18.39
N SER A 248 -11.03 12.59 19.33
CA SER A 248 -11.65 12.58 20.66
C SER A 248 -11.25 13.84 21.43
N GLU A 249 -12.12 14.36 22.31
CA GLU A 249 -11.81 15.52 23.17
C GLU A 249 -10.49 15.32 23.95
N GLU A 250 -10.20 14.08 24.36
CA GLU A 250 -8.95 13.73 25.05
C GLU A 250 -7.72 13.90 24.14
N ASP A 251 -7.79 13.42 22.90
CA ASP A 251 -6.69 13.55 21.94
C ASP A 251 -6.49 15.00 21.49
N GLN A 252 -7.58 15.73 21.29
CA GLN A 252 -7.58 17.14 20.94
C GLN A 252 -6.87 17.98 22.00
N GLU A 253 -7.29 17.87 23.26
CA GLU A 253 -6.68 18.61 24.37
C GLU A 253 -5.21 18.21 24.56
N ARG A 254 -4.88 16.92 24.40
CA ARG A 254 -3.51 16.43 24.49
C ARG A 254 -2.60 17.04 23.41
N LEU A 255 -3.05 17.14 22.17
CA LEU A 255 -2.26 17.74 21.09
C LEU A 255 -2.14 19.26 21.27
N LEU A 256 -3.22 19.96 21.64
CA LEU A 256 -3.21 21.40 21.93
C LEU A 256 -2.32 21.79 23.13
N GLN A 257 -2.01 20.86 24.03
CA GLN A 257 -1.06 21.07 25.13
C GLN A 257 0.40 20.89 24.71
N LEU A 258 0.63 20.11 23.66
CA LEU A 258 1.96 19.91 23.09
C LEU A 258 2.32 21.02 22.11
N MET A 259 1.32 21.69 21.53
CA MET A 259 1.51 22.81 20.64
C MET A 259 2.06 24.06 21.35
N ASP A 260 2.72 24.93 20.59
CA ASP A 260 3.12 26.26 21.02
C ASP A 260 1.88 27.09 21.47
N PRO A 261 1.93 27.77 22.62
CA PRO A 261 0.74 28.39 23.22
C PRO A 261 0.06 29.45 22.35
N GLU A 262 0.83 30.16 21.50
CA GLU A 262 0.29 31.20 20.61
C GLU A 262 -0.50 30.56 19.45
N GLU A 263 0.08 29.57 18.76
CA GLU A 263 -0.59 28.82 17.68
C GLU A 263 -1.81 28.04 18.21
N ALA A 264 -1.66 27.41 19.38
CA ALA A 264 -2.76 26.68 20.01
C ALA A 264 -3.93 27.59 20.42
N ASP A 265 -3.70 28.86 20.76
CA ASP A 265 -4.79 29.80 21.08
C ASP A 265 -5.62 30.12 19.85
N ASP A 266 -4.98 30.29 18.69
CA ASP A 266 -5.66 30.56 17.42
C ASP A 266 -6.59 29.40 17.03
N VAL A 267 -6.10 28.17 17.11
CA VAL A 267 -6.88 26.95 16.84
C VAL A 267 -7.99 26.75 17.87
N ARG A 268 -7.73 26.98 19.17
CA ARG A 268 -8.76 26.91 20.24
C ARG A 268 -9.91 27.87 19.99
N ARG A 269 -9.64 29.09 19.51
CA ARG A 269 -10.69 30.06 19.20
C ARG A 269 -11.58 29.55 18.08
N LEU A 270 -11.02 28.93 17.03
CA LEU A 270 -11.77 28.40 15.89
C LEU A 270 -12.61 27.17 16.25
N LEU A 271 -12.06 26.25 17.04
CA LEU A 271 -12.79 25.11 17.61
C LEU A 271 -14.02 25.56 18.40
N ALA A 272 -13.86 26.59 19.24
CA ALA A 272 -14.96 27.15 20.00
C ALA A 272 -16.06 27.73 19.10
N TYR A 273 -15.77 28.22 17.89
CA TYR A 273 -16.79 28.71 16.95
C TYR A 273 -17.57 27.57 16.28
N GLY A 274 -16.91 26.42 16.00
CA GLY A 274 -17.55 25.23 15.43
C GLY A 274 -18.72 24.72 16.26
N ASP A 275 -18.54 24.69 17.59
CA ASP A 275 -19.56 24.30 18.58
C ASP A 275 -20.84 25.16 18.53
N TYR A 276 -20.72 26.43 18.13
CA TYR A 276 -21.86 27.36 18.03
C TYR A 276 -22.53 27.40 16.64
N THR A 277 -22.06 26.58 15.69
CA THR A 277 -22.72 26.44 14.38
C THR A 277 -23.81 25.37 14.42
N ALA A 278 -24.68 25.33 13.39
CA ALA A 278 -25.82 24.41 13.34
C ALA A 278 -25.44 22.90 13.42
N GLY A 279 -24.17 22.54 13.18
CA GLY A 279 -23.63 21.19 13.37
C GLY A 279 -23.27 20.86 14.83
N GLY A 280 -22.66 21.79 15.56
CA GLY A 280 -22.24 21.60 16.96
C GLY A 280 -23.39 21.60 17.98
N MET A 281 -24.52 22.24 17.64
CA MET A 281 -25.73 22.24 18.49
C MET A 281 -26.69 21.07 18.23
N MET A 282 -26.35 20.11 17.36
CA MET A 282 -27.10 18.86 17.22
C MET A 282 -26.60 17.82 18.22
N THR A 283 -27.14 17.85 19.44
CA THR A 283 -27.22 16.70 20.36
C THR A 283 -28.66 16.27 20.54
#